data_AF-A0A2T6SQ60-F1
#
_entry.id   AF-A0A2T6SQ60-F1
#
_cell.length_a   1.000
_cell.length_b   1.000
_cell.length_c   1.000
_cell.angle_alpha   90.00
_cell.angle_beta   90.00
_cell.angle_gamma   90.00
#
_symmetry.space_group_name_H-M   'P 1'
#
loop_
_entity.id
_entity.type
_entity.pdbx_description
1 polymer ?
#
loop_
_entity_poly.entity_id
_entity_poly.type
_entity_poly.pdbx_seq_one_letter_code
_entity_poly.pdbx_strand_id
1 'polypeptide(L)'
;IQVTGRPRLAQNIVQAGLNLGARLAKAGEFSKKAFVNHKMDLSEIEASVQLILCEDESVLNALARQLKGELKIFIEEARNNLLKLLASSEVLIDYSEEDIPSDFLKEVSFNLEKQIASFKDLLDFSNAQKQRNKGHALSIVGKPNAGKSSLLNAMLLEERALVSDIKGTTRDTIE
;
A
#
# COMPACT_ATOMS: atom_id res chain seq x y z
N ILE A 1 17.96 -19.61 5.64
CA ILE A 1 18.83 -20.04 6.76
C ILE A 1 18.33 -19.34 8.01
N GLN A 2 17.74 -20.07 8.96
CA GLN A 2 17.34 -19.50 10.26
C GLN A 2 18.47 -19.74 11.26
N VAL A 3 18.78 -18.74 12.08
CA VAL A 3 19.83 -18.83 13.10
C VAL A 3 19.42 -18.15 14.39
N THR A 4 20.10 -18.51 15.48
CA THR A 4 19.97 -17.83 16.76
C THR A 4 20.32 -16.35 16.64
N GLY A 5 19.64 -15.48 17.42
CA GLY A 5 19.70 -14.01 17.32
C GLY A 5 21.05 -13.36 17.70
N ARG A 6 22.18 -14.08 17.62
CA ARG A 6 23.51 -13.54 17.85
C ARG A 6 24.00 -12.82 16.58
N PRO A 7 24.19 -11.48 16.58
CA PRO A 7 24.50 -10.73 15.36
C PRO A 7 25.76 -11.18 14.62
N ARG A 8 26.80 -11.59 15.36
CA ARG A 8 28.04 -12.12 14.77
C ARG A 8 27.82 -13.40 13.97
N LEU A 9 26.89 -14.26 14.39
CA LEU A 9 26.60 -15.50 13.68
C LEU A 9 25.91 -15.21 12.34
N ALA A 10 24.95 -14.28 12.33
CA ALA A 10 24.29 -13.83 11.10
C ALA A 10 25.27 -13.20 10.12
N GLN A 11 26.20 -12.37 10.61
CA GLN A 11 27.26 -11.77 9.79
C GLN A 11 28.15 -12.83 9.14
N ASN A 12 28.58 -13.84 9.90
CA ASN A 12 29.40 -14.93 9.37
C ASN A 12 28.69 -15.71 8.26
N ILE A 13 27.38 -15.91 8.38
CA ILE A 13 26.58 -16.61 7.37
C ILE A 13 26.43 -15.77 6.09
N VAL A 14 26.16 -14.48 6.24
CA VAL A 14 26.14 -13.56 5.09
C VAL A 14 27.51 -13.58 4.40
N GLN A 15 28.60 -13.50 5.17
CA GLN A 15 29.96 -13.55 4.62
C GLN A 15 30.27 -14.86 3.91
N ALA A 16 29.87 -16.00 4.47
CA ALA A 16 30.01 -17.30 3.82
C ALA A 16 29.28 -17.33 2.47
N GLY A 17 28.07 -16.76 2.40
CA GLY A 17 27.33 -16.61 1.15
C GLY A 17 28.06 -15.75 0.11
N LEU A 18 28.65 -14.63 0.54
CA LEU A 18 29.45 -13.77 -0.36
C LEU A 18 30.69 -14.50 -0.89
N ASN A 19 31.37 -15.26 -0.04
CA ASN A 19 32.53 -16.06 -0.43
C ASN A 19 32.18 -17.18 -1.42
N LEU A 20 30.92 -17.65 -1.42
CA LEU A 20 30.39 -18.62 -2.38
C LEU A 20 29.85 -17.97 -3.67
N GLY A 21 30.08 -16.66 -3.87
CA GLY A 21 29.72 -15.94 -5.09
C GLY A 21 28.38 -15.20 -5.03
N ALA A 22 27.70 -15.16 -3.88
CA ALA A 22 26.55 -14.28 -3.72
C ALA A 22 26.97 -12.81 -3.71
N ARG A 23 26.03 -11.92 -4.06
CA ARG A 23 26.17 -10.46 -3.93
C ARG A 23 25.21 -9.97 -2.85
N LEU A 24 25.61 -8.95 -2.10
CA LEU A 24 24.70 -8.21 -1.21
C LEU A 24 23.49 -7.68 -1.99
N ALA A 25 22.29 -7.95 -1.48
CA ALA A 25 21.06 -7.43 -2.06
C ALA A 25 20.98 -5.90 -1.89
N LYS A 26 20.47 -5.21 -2.91
CA LYS A 26 20.07 -3.80 -2.79
C LYS A 26 18.75 -3.68 -2.03
N ALA A 27 18.44 -2.47 -1.53
CA ALA A 27 17.15 -2.18 -0.92
C ALA A 27 16.00 -2.57 -1.87
N GLY A 28 15.03 -3.34 -1.38
CA GLY A 28 13.87 -3.81 -2.15
C GLY A 28 14.17 -4.83 -3.27
N GLU A 29 15.40 -5.32 -3.41
CA GLU A 29 15.78 -6.17 -4.55
C GLU A 29 15.01 -7.50 -4.59
N PHE A 30 14.68 -8.07 -3.42
CA PHE A 30 13.89 -9.29 -3.34
C PHE A 30 12.44 -9.08 -3.79
N SER A 31 11.79 -8.01 -3.32
CA SER A 31 10.44 -7.65 -3.75
C SER A 31 10.40 -7.32 -5.24
N LYS A 32 11.40 -6.60 -5.76
CA LYS A 32 11.54 -6.36 -7.21
C LYS A 32 11.66 -7.66 -8.00
N LYS A 33 12.44 -8.63 -7.53
CA LYS A 33 12.54 -9.95 -8.16
C LYS A 33 11.22 -10.72 -8.11
N ALA A 34 10.45 -10.59 -7.02
CA ALA A 34 9.12 -11.19 -6.93
C ALA A 34 8.15 -10.58 -7.96
N PHE A 35 8.18 -9.26 -8.13
CA PHE A 35 7.38 -8.54 -9.14
C PHE A 35 7.70 -8.98 -10.57
N VAL A 36 8.98 -8.93 -10.95
CA VAL A 36 9.45 -9.25 -12.31
C VAL A 36 9.16 -10.70 -12.68
N ASN A 37 9.17 -11.61 -11.69
CA ASN A 37 8.85 -13.01 -11.91
C ASN A 37 7.36 -13.33 -11.74
N HIS A 38 6.49 -12.31 -11.73
CA HIS A 38 5.04 -12.46 -11.58
C HIS A 38 4.58 -13.25 -10.35
N LYS A 39 5.42 -13.31 -9.30
CA LYS A 39 5.07 -13.94 -8.03
C LYS A 39 4.25 -13.03 -7.13
N MET A 40 4.42 -11.72 -7.28
CA MET A 40 3.67 -10.69 -6.58
C MET A 40 3.38 -9.53 -7.55
N ASP A 41 2.27 -8.82 -7.37
CA ASP A 41 2.01 -7.55 -8.04
C ASP A 41 2.47 -6.33 -7.20
N LEU A 42 2.38 -5.12 -7.77
CA LEU A 42 2.80 -3.90 -7.08
C LEU A 42 1.99 -3.62 -5.82
N SER A 43 0.69 -3.92 -5.83
CA SER A 43 -0.19 -3.67 -4.69
C SER A 43 0.11 -4.61 -3.52
N GLU A 44 0.46 -5.87 -3.80
CA GLU A 44 0.89 -6.85 -2.80
C GLU A 44 2.25 -6.46 -2.20
N ILE A 45 3.17 -5.92 -3.02
CA ILE A 45 4.46 -5.42 -2.55
C ILE A 45 4.27 -4.20 -1.65
N GLU A 46 3.47 -3.21 -2.06
CA GLU A 46 3.16 -2.04 -1.24
C GLU A 46 2.48 -2.43 0.07
N ALA A 47 1.49 -3.33 0.02
CA ALA A 47 0.83 -3.84 1.22
C ALA A 47 1.82 -4.54 2.16
N SER A 48 2.77 -5.32 1.64
CA SER A 48 3.79 -5.99 2.48
C SER A 48 4.69 -5.00 3.23
N VAL A 49 5.04 -3.88 2.60
CA VAL A 49 5.82 -2.81 3.23
C VAL A 49 4.97 -2.10 4.28
N GLN A 50 3.72 -1.79 3.96
CA GLN A 50 2.81 -1.12 4.89
C GLN A 50 2.49 -2.00 6.11
N LEU A 51 2.33 -3.31 5.95
CA LEU A 51 2.14 -4.23 7.09
C LEU A 51 3.33 -4.26 8.05
N ILE A 52 4.56 -4.11 7.55
CA ILE A 52 5.76 -4.04 8.40
C ILE A 52 5.78 -2.75 9.22
N LEU A 53 5.21 -1.66 8.67
CA LEU A 53 5.23 -0.32 9.27
C LEU A 53 3.96 0.01 10.06
N CYS A 54 2.91 -0.79 9.95
CA CYS A 54 1.60 -0.46 10.48
C CYS A 54 1.49 -0.77 11.98
N GLU A 55 1.15 0.25 12.77
CA GLU A 55 0.91 0.13 14.22
C GLU A 55 -0.59 0.09 14.57
N ASP A 56 -1.48 0.32 13.59
CA ASP A 56 -2.94 0.40 13.78
C ASP A 56 -3.63 -0.88 13.29
N GLU A 57 -4.36 -1.55 14.19
CA GLU A 57 -5.04 -2.82 13.93
C GLU A 57 -6.15 -2.73 12.85
N SER A 58 -6.78 -1.55 12.70
CA SER A 58 -7.78 -1.31 11.66
C SER A 58 -7.15 -1.22 10.27
N VAL A 59 -5.96 -0.64 10.18
CA VAL A 59 -5.17 -0.53 8.95
C VAL A 59 -4.55 -1.89 8.59
N LEU A 60 -4.12 -2.68 9.57
CA LEU A 60 -3.61 -4.04 9.38
C LEU A 60 -4.62 -4.96 8.66
N ASN A 61 -5.89 -4.91 9.09
CA ASN A 61 -6.96 -5.70 8.49
C ASN A 61 -7.28 -5.28 7.05
N ALA A 62 -7.27 -3.97 6.76
CA ALA A 62 -7.47 -3.45 5.40
C ALA A 62 -6.31 -3.86 4.47
N LEU A 63 -5.07 -3.76 4.95
CA LEU A 63 -3.88 -4.16 4.19
C LEU A 63 -3.81 -5.67 3.95
N ALA A 64 -4.23 -6.49 4.92
CA ALA A 64 -4.30 -7.93 4.76
C ALA A 64 -5.30 -8.36 3.66
N ARG A 65 -6.41 -7.63 3.49
CA ARG A 65 -7.36 -7.84 2.39
C ARG A 65 -6.79 -7.42 1.04
N GLN A 66 -6.07 -6.30 1.00
CA GLN A 66 -5.37 -5.85 -0.21
C GLN A 66 -4.31 -6.86 -0.65
N LEU A 67 -3.53 -7.40 0.30
CA LEU A 67 -2.51 -8.44 0.05
C LEU A 67 -3.12 -9.79 -0.38
N LYS A 68 -4.41 -10.04 -0.08
CA LYS A 68 -5.16 -11.19 -0.59
C LYS A 68 -5.64 -11.02 -2.03
N GLY A 69 -5.35 -9.89 -2.68
CA GLY A 69 -5.64 -9.66 -4.09
C GLY A 69 -7.03 -9.08 -4.38
N GLU A 70 -7.77 -8.59 -3.39
CA GLU A 70 -9.08 -7.96 -3.60
C GLU A 70 -8.99 -6.75 -4.55
N LEU A 71 -7.94 -5.92 -4.40
CA LEU A 71 -7.70 -4.78 -5.29
C LEU A 71 -7.39 -5.23 -6.72
N LYS A 72 -6.62 -6.31 -6.87
CA LYS A 72 -6.29 -6.88 -8.18
C LYS A 72 -7.54 -7.36 -8.90
N ILE A 73 -8.43 -8.07 -8.20
CA ILE A 73 -9.71 -8.54 -8.75
C ILE A 73 -10.53 -7.35 -9.23
N PHE A 74 -10.67 -6.31 -8.39
CA PHE A 74 -11.39 -5.10 -8.75
C PHE A 74 -10.82 -4.43 -10.02
N ILE A 75 -9.50 -4.29 -10.11
CA ILE A 75 -8.84 -3.67 -11.27
C ILE A 75 -9.05 -4.50 -12.55
N GLU A 76 -8.93 -5.83 -12.47
CA GLU A 76 -9.15 -6.70 -13.63
C GLU A 76 -10.61 -6.70 -14.09
N GLU A 77 -11.57 -6.70 -13.17
CA GLU A 77 -13.00 -6.58 -13.49
C GLU A 77 -13.30 -5.23 -14.17
N ALA A 78 -12.78 -4.13 -13.62
CA ALA A 78 -12.96 -2.81 -14.20
C ALA A 78 -12.32 -2.71 -15.60
N ARG A 79 -11.11 -3.24 -15.76
CA ARG A 79 -10.43 -3.32 -17.06
C ARG A 79 -11.26 -4.10 -18.09
N ASN A 80 -11.78 -5.26 -17.72
CA ASN A 80 -12.61 -6.06 -18.62
C ASN A 80 -13.90 -5.34 -19.03
N ASN A 81 -14.52 -4.60 -18.12
CA ASN A 81 -15.71 -3.79 -18.44
C ASN A 81 -15.37 -2.63 -19.39
N LEU A 82 -14.25 -1.94 -19.16
CA LEU A 82 -13.79 -0.86 -20.04
C LEU A 82 -13.43 -1.38 -21.44
N LEU A 83 -12.80 -2.55 -21.54
CA LEU A 83 -12.51 -3.19 -22.84
C LEU A 83 -13.78 -3.52 -23.61
N LYS A 84 -14.84 -4.00 -22.94
CA LYS A 84 -16.14 -4.23 -23.57
C LYS A 84 -16.75 -2.92 -24.08
N LEU A 85 -16.72 -1.86 -23.29
CA LEU A 85 -17.23 -0.54 -23.69
C LEU A 85 -16.44 0.02 -24.88
N LEU A 86 -15.12 -0.16 -24.90
CA LEU A 86 -14.27 0.24 -26.02
C LEU A 86 -14.67 -0.52 -27.30
N ALA A 87 -14.80 -1.84 -27.22
CA ALA A 87 -15.24 -2.65 -28.35
C ALA A 87 -16.64 -2.25 -28.85
N SER A 88 -17.57 -1.96 -27.93
CA SER A 88 -18.90 -1.45 -28.28
C SER A 88 -18.84 -0.09 -28.99
N SER A 89 -17.94 0.80 -28.56
CA SER A 89 -17.73 2.09 -29.22
C SER A 89 -17.14 1.91 -30.61
N GLU A 90 -16.23 0.96 -30.80
CA GLU A 90 -15.56 0.71 -32.07
C GLU A 90 -16.54 0.16 -33.11
N VAL A 91 -17.40 -0.80 -32.71
CA VAL A 91 -18.52 -1.27 -33.55
C VAL A 91 -19.44 -0.13 -33.97
N LEU A 92 -19.73 0.81 -33.07
CA LEU A 92 -20.60 1.94 -33.38
C LEU A 92 -19.99 2.91 -34.40
N ILE A 93 -18.66 3.02 -34.41
CA ILE A 93 -17.91 3.86 -35.36
C ILE A 93 -17.82 3.16 -36.71
N ASP A 94 -17.48 1.87 -36.73
CA ASP A 94 -17.25 1.11 -37.96
C ASP A 94 -18.54 0.74 -38.71
N TYR A 95 -19.66 0.62 -37.99
CA TYR A 95 -20.96 0.17 -38.55
C TYR A 95 -22.08 1.19 -38.32
N SER A 96 -21.77 2.49 -38.32
CA SER A 96 -22.73 3.58 -38.04
C SER A 96 -23.93 3.67 -38.99
N GLU A 97 -23.88 3.00 -40.14
CA GLU A 97 -24.96 2.94 -41.14
C GLU A 97 -25.82 1.67 -41.05
N GLU A 98 -25.47 0.70 -40.20
CA GLU A 98 -26.29 -0.49 -39.94
C GLU A 98 -27.36 -0.20 -38.88
N ASP A 99 -28.45 -0.98 -38.87
CA ASP A 99 -29.54 -0.87 -37.87
C ASP A 99 -29.05 -1.30 -36.47
N ILE A 100 -28.32 -0.41 -35.80
CA ILE A 100 -27.90 -0.58 -34.41
C ILE A 100 -29.16 -0.54 -33.52
N PRO A 101 -29.36 -1.52 -32.62
CA PRO A 101 -30.50 -1.51 -31.70
C PRO A 101 -30.61 -0.19 -30.92
N SER A 102 -31.80 0.39 -30.84
CA SER A 102 -32.03 1.71 -30.24
C SER A 102 -31.62 1.83 -28.76
N ASP A 103 -31.51 0.69 -28.06
CA ASP A 103 -31.13 0.64 -26.65
C ASP A 103 -29.63 0.40 -26.42
N PHE A 104 -28.87 0.11 -27.48
CA PHE A 104 -27.43 -0.16 -27.40
C PHE A 104 -26.65 1.00 -26.77
N LEU A 105 -26.88 2.23 -27.24
CA LEU A 105 -26.23 3.42 -26.68
C LEU A 105 -26.62 3.68 -25.22
N LYS A 106 -27.88 3.37 -24.84
CA LYS A 106 -28.34 3.51 -23.45
C LYS A 106 -27.63 2.51 -22.54
N GLU A 107 -27.46 1.27 -23.01
CA GLU A 107 -26.76 0.23 -22.26
C GLU A 107 -25.27 0.58 -22.06
N VAL A 108 -24.59 1.05 -23.12
CA VAL A 108 -23.20 1.53 -23.05
C VAL A 108 -23.07 2.68 -22.06
N SER A 109 -23.96 3.68 -22.15
CA SER A 109 -23.97 4.84 -21.24
C SER A 109 -24.19 4.43 -19.79
N PHE A 110 -25.17 3.56 -19.54
CA PHE A 110 -25.48 3.06 -18.20
C PHE A 110 -24.30 2.29 -17.59
N ASN A 111 -23.66 1.42 -18.38
CA ASN A 111 -22.48 0.67 -17.94
C ASN A 111 -21.29 1.59 -17.65
N LEU A 112 -21.09 2.63 -18.46
CA LEU A 112 -20.05 3.64 -18.23
C LEU A 112 -20.30 4.44 -16.94
N GLU A 113 -21.53 4.91 -16.73
CA GLU A 113 -21.93 5.60 -15.50
C GLU A 113 -21.71 4.74 -14.25
N LYS A 114 -22.03 3.45 -14.35
CA LYS A 114 -21.77 2.47 -13.28
C LYS A 114 -20.28 2.34 -12.96
N GLN A 115 -19.40 2.29 -13.97
CA GLN A 115 -17.95 2.26 -13.73
C GLN A 115 -17.47 3.57 -13.08
N ILE A 116 -17.93 4.71 -13.57
CA ILE A 116 -17.59 6.03 -13.01
C ILE A 116 -17.99 6.11 -11.54
N ALA A 117 -19.20 5.66 -11.19
CA ALA A 117 -19.67 5.62 -9.80
C ALA A 117 -18.75 4.77 -8.92
N SER A 118 -18.41 3.55 -9.36
CA SER A 118 -17.52 2.66 -8.59
C SER A 118 -16.13 3.26 -8.33
N PHE A 119 -15.57 3.99 -9.31
CA PHE A 119 -14.29 4.66 -9.13
C PHE A 119 -14.38 5.88 -8.21
N LYS A 120 -15.50 6.62 -8.24
CA LYS A 120 -15.76 7.72 -7.29
C LYS A 120 -15.84 7.21 -5.86
N ASP A 121 -16.58 6.13 -5.63
CA ASP A 121 -16.71 5.51 -4.30
C ASP A 121 -15.34 5.09 -3.75
N LEU A 122 -14.49 4.48 -4.60
CA LEU A 122 -13.12 4.10 -4.22
C LEU A 122 -12.26 5.34 -3.90
N LEU A 123 -12.34 6.38 -4.74
CA LEU A 123 -11.59 7.62 -4.55
C LEU A 123 -11.97 8.30 -3.23
N ASP A 124 -13.27 8.37 -2.93
CA ASP A 124 -13.79 8.98 -1.71
C ASP A 124 -13.37 8.17 -0.48
N PHE A 125 -13.44 6.85 -0.55
CA PHE A 125 -12.91 5.96 0.49
C PHE A 125 -11.41 6.18 0.75
N SER A 126 -10.61 6.24 -0.32
CA SER A 126 -9.16 6.48 -0.25
C SER A 126 -8.84 7.87 0.35
N ASN A 127 -9.58 8.91 -0.03
CA ASN A 127 -9.41 10.26 0.51
C ASN A 127 -9.73 10.31 2.01
N ALA A 128 -10.82 9.66 2.43
CA ALA A 128 -11.18 9.55 3.83
C ALA A 128 -10.10 8.82 4.66
N GLN A 129 -9.53 7.74 4.12
CA GLN A 129 -8.41 7.02 4.75
C GLN A 129 -7.14 7.87 4.85
N LYS A 130 -6.78 8.58 3.78
CA LYS A 130 -5.61 9.47 3.78
C LYS A 130 -5.71 10.59 4.82
N GLN A 131 -6.92 11.11 5.06
CA GLN A 131 -7.16 12.09 6.12
C GLN A 131 -7.02 11.49 7.51
N ARG A 132 -7.43 10.23 7.74
CA ARG A 132 -7.25 9.54 9.03
C ARG A 132 -5.78 9.22 9.33
N ASN A 133 -5.01 8.86 8.30
CA ASN A 133 -3.60 8.45 8.45
C ASN A 133 -2.61 9.62 8.52
N LYS A 134 -3.03 10.83 8.14
CA LYS A 134 -2.29 12.05 8.51
C LYS A 134 -2.52 12.27 10.01
N GLY A 135 -1.63 11.74 10.83
CA GLY A 135 -1.58 12.09 12.26
C GLY A 135 -1.67 13.60 12.46
N HIS A 136 -2.18 14.03 13.61
CA HIS A 136 -2.26 15.45 13.92
C HIS A 136 -0.86 15.96 14.27
N ALA A 137 -0.33 16.88 13.48
CA ALA A 137 0.89 17.59 13.83
C ALA A 137 0.61 18.53 15.02
N LEU A 138 1.20 18.24 16.18
CA LEU A 138 1.03 19.02 17.41
C LEU A 138 2.33 19.74 17.76
N SER A 139 2.25 21.06 17.97
CA SER A 139 3.39 21.85 18.45
C SER A 139 3.15 22.35 19.88
N ILE A 140 4.08 22.06 20.79
CA ILE A 140 4.05 22.55 22.17
C ILE A 140 4.91 23.82 22.27
N VAL A 141 4.26 24.99 22.34
CA VAL A 141 4.92 26.30 22.40
C VAL A 141 4.82 26.89 23.82
N GLY A 142 5.92 27.47 24.32
CA GLY A 142 5.94 28.09 25.64
C GLY A 142 7.33 28.62 26.01
N LYS A 143 7.38 29.49 27.02
CA LYS A 143 8.61 30.13 27.53
C LYS A 143 9.68 29.10 27.96
N PRO A 144 10.99 29.45 28.01
CA PRO A 144 12.01 28.60 28.60
C PRO A 144 11.59 28.12 30.00
N ASN A 145 11.84 26.83 30.32
CA ASN A 145 11.44 26.18 31.58
C ASN A 145 9.94 26.09 31.89
N ALA A 146 9.04 26.37 30.94
CA ALA A 146 7.59 26.27 31.13
C ALA A 146 7.04 24.81 31.23
N GLY A 147 7.90 23.82 31.47
CA GLY A 147 7.46 22.43 31.62
C GLY A 147 7.09 21.70 30.32
N LYS A 148 7.43 22.23 29.13
CA LYS A 148 7.11 21.62 27.83
C LYS A 148 7.57 20.16 27.72
N SER A 149 8.81 19.88 28.12
CA SER A 149 9.38 18.53 28.10
C SER A 149 8.74 17.63 29.16
N SER A 150 8.36 18.18 30.31
CA SER A 150 7.64 17.43 31.35
C SER A 150 6.22 17.07 30.88
N LEU A 151 5.54 17.95 30.16
CA LEU A 151 4.23 17.69 29.56
C LEU A 151 4.32 16.62 28.47
N LEU A 152 5.29 16.72 27.56
CA LEU A 152 5.52 15.70 26.52
C LEU A 152 5.80 14.34 27.15
N ASN A 153 6.67 14.28 28.16
CA ASN A 153 6.96 13.04 28.89
C ASN A 153 5.75 12.51 29.68
N ALA A 154 4.88 13.40 30.19
CA ALA A 154 3.65 13.02 30.86
C ALA A 154 2.60 12.44 29.89
N MET A 155 2.54 12.96 28.66
CA MET A 155 1.66 12.46 27.59
C MET A 155 2.16 11.14 26.99
N LEU A 156 3.45 10.84 27.12
CA LEU A 156 4.08 9.59 26.64
C LEU A 156 3.97 8.43 27.66
N LEU A 157 3.36 8.63 28.83
CA LEU A 157 3.09 7.58 29.83
C LEU A 157 1.90 6.69 29.41
N GLU A 158 2.16 5.81 28.42
CA GLU A 158 1.36 4.65 27.91
C GLU A 158 -0.07 4.95 27.39
N GLU A 159 -0.52 4.53 26.20
CA GLU A 159 -0.28 3.30 25.44
C GLU A 159 0.10 3.58 23.96
N ARG A 160 1.34 3.26 23.54
CA ARG A 160 1.61 2.85 22.16
C ARG A 160 2.69 1.76 22.12
N ALA A 161 2.40 0.79 21.27
CA ALA A 161 2.93 -0.57 21.22
C ALA A 161 4.45 -0.67 21.09
N LEU A 162 5.02 -1.56 21.91
CA LEU A 162 6.28 -2.28 21.72
C LEU A 162 7.38 -1.51 20.96
N VAL A 163 8.13 -0.72 21.73
CA VAL A 163 9.52 -0.41 21.41
C VAL A 163 10.25 -1.72 21.12
N SER A 164 10.64 -1.92 19.86
CA SER A 164 11.55 -3.00 19.50
C SER A 164 12.92 -2.72 20.12
N ASP A 165 13.37 -3.59 21.02
CA ASP A 165 14.65 -3.48 21.76
C ASP A 165 15.93 -3.58 20.89
N ILE A 166 15.81 -3.44 19.57
CA ILE A 166 16.95 -3.52 18.65
C ILE A 166 17.62 -2.16 18.56
N LYS A 167 18.72 -1.96 19.32
CA LYS A 167 19.62 -0.81 19.17
C LYS A 167 20.08 -0.66 17.71
N GLY A 168 19.67 0.42 17.05
CA GLY A 168 20.17 0.79 15.72
C GLY A 168 19.19 1.53 14.80
N THR A 169 17.95 1.81 15.21
CA THR A 169 16.94 2.47 14.36
C THR A 169 16.78 3.98 14.62
N THR A 170 17.62 4.60 15.44
CA THR A 170 17.62 6.06 15.59
C THR A 170 18.20 6.71 14.35
N ARG A 171 17.32 7.04 13.40
CA ARG A 171 17.42 8.33 12.72
C ARG A 171 16.31 9.20 13.24
N ASP A 172 16.73 10.16 14.03
CA ASP A 172 15.94 11.22 14.65
C ASP A 172 14.91 11.79 13.70
N THR A 173 13.64 11.60 14.04
CA THR A 173 12.59 12.63 14.03
C THR A 173 11.33 11.97 14.58
N ILE A 174 10.97 12.34 15.81
CA ILE A 174 9.58 12.23 16.26
C ILE A 174 8.90 13.48 15.66
N GLU A 175 8.36 13.35 14.45
CA GLU A 175 7.33 14.25 13.91
C GLU A 175 5.95 13.62 14.08
#